data_AF-A0A6S6T893-F1
#
_entry.id   AF-A0A6S6T893-F1
#
_cell.length_a   1.000
_cell.length_b   1.000
_cell.length_c   1.000
_cell.angle_alpha   90.00
_cell.angle_beta   90.00
_cell.angle_gamma   90.00
#
_symmetry.space_group_name_H-M   'P 1'
#
loop_
_entity.id
_entity.type
_entity.pdbx_description
1 polymer ?
#
loop_
_entity_poly.entity_id
_entity_poly.type
_entity_poly.pdbx_seq_one_letter_code
_entity_poly.pdbx_strand_id
1 'polypeptide(L)'
;QKTKFHDKIRYIKLNEKQTKVINRLLDAGAGNFEGGLTNKKYRALTKTDAVTASRHLKDMLNKGIIREIEGFSGRSTRYELDV
;
A
#
# COMPACT_ATOMS: atom_id res chain seq x y z
N GLN A 1 -1.02 2.91 18.38
CA GLN A 1 0.32 2.50 17.91
C GLN A 1 0.59 3.03 16.50
N LYS A 2 0.62 4.36 16.30
CA LYS A 2 0.99 4.97 15.00
C LYS A 2 2.52 5.18 14.87
N THR A 3 3.21 5.30 16.00
CA THR A 3 4.61 5.74 16.07
C THR A 3 5.58 4.73 15.46
N LYS A 4 5.45 3.43 15.76
CA LYS A 4 6.38 2.40 15.28
C LYS A 4 6.42 2.25 13.76
N PHE A 5 5.26 2.27 13.10
CA PHE A 5 5.20 2.19 11.63
C PHE A 5 5.76 3.46 10.97
N HIS A 6 5.44 4.63 11.51
CA HIS A 6 5.99 5.90 11.03
C HIS A 6 7.52 5.94 11.13
N ASP A 7 8.09 5.46 12.22
CA ASP A 7 9.55 5.39 12.39
C ASP A 7 10.19 4.39 11.40
N LYS A 8 9.53 3.24 11.13
CA LYS A 8 9.97 2.24 10.15
C LYS A 8 10.02 2.81 8.73
N ILE A 9 9.01 3.58 8.32
CA ILE A 9 8.95 4.15 6.97
C ILE A 9 9.77 5.43 6.79
N ARG A 10 10.13 6.13 7.88
CA ARG A 10 10.86 7.42 7.83
C ARG A 10 12.18 7.34 7.08
N TYR A 11 12.84 6.19 7.11
CA TYR A 11 14.12 5.95 6.43
C TYR A 11 13.97 5.29 5.06
N ILE A 12 12.75 4.93 4.65
CA ILE A 12 12.50 4.28 3.38
C ILE A 12 12.23 5.34 2.31
N LYS A 13 13.00 5.30 1.22
CA LYS A 13 12.79 6.18 0.07
C LYS A 13 11.48 5.81 -0.64
N LEU A 14 10.47 6.66 -0.47
CA LEU A 14 9.16 6.55 -1.11
C LEU A 14 9.01 7.64 -2.17
N ASN A 15 8.37 7.31 -3.28
CA ASN A 15 7.94 8.33 -4.24
C ASN A 15 6.62 8.98 -3.77
N GLU A 16 6.29 10.15 -4.31
CA GLU A 16 5.10 10.92 -3.94
C GLU A 16 3.80 10.11 -4.01
N LYS A 17 3.68 9.24 -5.03
CA LYS A 17 2.49 8.40 -5.24
C LYS A 17 2.38 7.31 -4.17
N GLN A 18 3.48 6.68 -3.78
CA GLN A 18 3.53 5.71 -2.68
C GLN A 18 3.22 6.36 -1.35
N THR A 19 3.84 7.51 -1.05
CA THR A 19 3.58 8.30 0.16
C THR A 19 2.11 8.68 0.27
N LYS A 20 1.48 9.14 -0.84
CA LYS A 20 0.06 9.45 -0.88
C LYS A 20 -0.82 8.26 -0.53
N VAL A 21 -0.51 7.07 -1.04
CA VAL A 21 -1.29 5.85 -0.77
C VAL A 21 -1.12 5.42 0.69
N ILE A 22 0.09 5.49 1.23
CA ILE A 22 0.37 5.16 2.64
C ILE A 22 -0.35 6.10 3.58
N ASN A 23 -0.26 7.42 3.34
CA ASN A 23 -1.00 8.40 4.13
C ASN A 23 -2.50 8.12 4.08
N ARG A 24 -3.04 7.81 2.89
CA ARG A 24 -4.46 7.47 2.77
C ARG A 24 -4.82 6.18 3.51
N LEU A 25 -3.96 5.16 3.52
CA LEU A 25 -4.16 3.91 4.28
C LEU A 25 -4.13 4.17 5.79
N LEU A 26 -3.24 5.04 6.26
CA LEU A 26 -3.13 5.42 7.67
C LEU A 26 -4.31 6.31 8.12
N ASP A 27 -4.76 7.22 7.27
CA ASP A 27 -5.89 8.14 7.53
C ASP A 27 -7.24 7.41 7.47
N ALA A 28 -7.35 6.44 6.57
CA ALA A 28 -8.54 5.64 6.33
C ALA A 28 -9.01 4.86 7.57
N GLY A 29 -8.10 4.53 8.49
CA GLY A 29 -8.33 3.54 9.53
C GLY A 29 -8.76 2.18 8.92
N ALA A 30 -9.28 1.28 9.76
CA ALA A 30 -9.74 -0.04 9.32
C ALA A 30 -10.91 0.00 8.31
N GLY A 31 -11.63 1.12 8.18
CA GLY A 31 -12.88 1.20 7.42
C GLY A 31 -12.73 1.58 5.93
N ASN A 32 -11.83 2.49 5.57
CA ASN A 32 -11.79 3.00 4.18
C ASN A 32 -10.93 2.17 3.20
N PHE A 33 -10.22 1.16 3.71
CA PHE A 33 -9.57 0.12 2.90
C PHE A 33 -10.11 -1.28 3.24
N GLU A 34 -11.41 -1.37 3.54
CA GLU A 34 -12.08 -2.65 3.69
C GLU A 34 -11.79 -3.55 2.48
N GLY A 35 -11.32 -4.77 2.76
CA GLY A 35 -10.82 -5.70 1.76
C GLY A 35 -9.46 -5.36 1.13
N GLY A 36 -8.62 -4.55 1.78
CA GLY A 36 -7.22 -4.32 1.41
C GLY A 36 -6.98 -3.38 0.23
N LEU A 37 -5.73 -2.97 0.05
CA LEU A 37 -5.21 -2.25 -1.12
C LEU A 37 -5.10 -3.21 -2.31
N THR A 38 -5.64 -2.81 -3.46
CA THR A 38 -5.49 -3.54 -4.73
C THR A 38 -4.83 -2.65 -5.78
N ASN A 39 -4.35 -3.23 -6.89
CA ASN A 39 -3.87 -2.46 -8.03
C ASN A 39 -4.91 -1.44 -8.52
N LYS A 40 -6.19 -1.84 -8.60
CA LYS A 40 -7.29 -0.94 -8.96
C LYS A 40 -7.43 0.23 -7.99
N LYS A 41 -7.41 -0.01 -6.67
CA LYS A 41 -7.48 1.06 -5.66
C LYS A 41 -6.26 1.97 -5.72
N TYR A 42 -5.06 1.41 -5.92
CA TYR A 42 -3.82 2.18 -6.08
C TYR A 42 -3.95 3.18 -7.24
N ARG A 43 -4.32 2.69 -8.43
CA ARG A 43 -4.49 3.53 -9.63
C ARG A 43 -5.55 4.61 -9.45
N ALA A 44 -6.66 4.30 -8.78
CA ALA A 44 -7.73 5.28 -8.55
C ALA A 44 -7.22 6.51 -7.76
N LEU A 45 -6.29 6.28 -6.82
CA LEU A 45 -5.71 7.30 -5.94
C LEU A 45 -4.54 8.08 -6.58
N THR A 46 -3.70 7.38 -7.33
CA THR A 46 -2.45 7.93 -7.90
C THR A 46 -2.55 8.34 -9.36
N LYS A 47 -3.67 7.98 -10.01
CA LYS A 47 -3.92 8.16 -11.46
C LYS A 47 -2.85 7.53 -12.35
N THR A 48 -2.20 6.46 -11.88
CA THR A 48 -1.23 5.70 -12.67
C THR A 48 -1.90 4.63 -13.53
N ASP A 49 -1.19 4.18 -14.56
CA ASP A 49 -1.54 2.96 -15.28
C ASP A 49 -1.32 1.69 -14.41
N ALA A 50 -1.75 0.55 -14.94
CA ALA A 50 -1.69 -0.73 -14.24
C ALA A 50 -0.28 -1.29 -14.07
N VAL A 51 0.61 -1.06 -15.03
CA VAL A 51 2.01 -1.54 -15.01
C VAL A 51 2.79 -0.78 -13.94
N THR A 52 2.67 0.55 -13.94
CA THR A 52 3.26 1.44 -12.94
C THR A 52 2.73 1.12 -11.54
N ALA A 53 1.42 0.91 -11.40
CA ALA A 53 0.84 0.50 -10.12
C ALA A 53 1.38 -0.86 -9.63
N SER A 54 1.51 -1.86 -10.51
CA SER A 54 2.08 -3.16 -10.15
C SER A 54 3.54 -3.03 -9.70
N ARG A 55 4.34 -2.21 -10.40
CA ARG A 55 5.73 -1.95 -10.00
C ARG A 55 5.81 -1.28 -8.63
N HIS A 56 4.96 -0.29 -8.38
CA HIS A 56 4.93 0.41 -7.09
C HIS A 56 4.50 -0.49 -5.93
N LEU A 57 3.48 -1.33 -6.15
CA LEU A 57 3.02 -2.29 -5.15
C LEU A 57 4.10 -3.33 -4.84
N LYS A 58 4.78 -3.85 -5.86
CA LYS A 58 5.90 -4.78 -5.69
C LYS A 58 7.07 -4.13 -4.94
N ASP A 59 7.39 -2.89 -5.25
CA ASP A 59 8.43 -2.13 -4.52
C ASP A 59 8.05 -1.93 -3.04
N MET A 60 6.80 -1.57 -2.75
CA MET A 60 6.31 -1.43 -1.37
C MET A 60 6.30 -2.76 -0.61
N LEU A 61 5.97 -3.87 -1.28
CA LEU A 61 6.03 -5.23 -0.73
C LEU A 61 7.48 -5.61 -0.38
N ASN A 62 8.41 -5.43 -1.34
CA ASN A 62 9.84 -5.72 -1.13
C ASN A 62 10.46 -4.90 0.00
N LYS A 63 9.94 -3.68 0.24
CA LYS A 63 10.38 -2.80 1.32
C LYS A 63 9.74 -3.14 2.67
N GLY A 64 8.85 -4.14 2.75
CA GLY A 64 8.15 -4.50 3.98
C GLY A 64 7.24 -3.38 4.51
N ILE A 65 6.70 -2.56 3.60
CA ILE A 65 5.73 -1.50 3.95
C ILE A 65 4.31 -2.07 3.93
N ILE A 66 4.05 -2.96 2.97
CA ILE A 66 2.80 -3.69 2.83
C ILE A 66 3.09 -5.18 2.80
N ARG A 67 2.10 -5.97 3.16
CA ARG A 67 2.10 -7.43 3.03
C ARG A 67 0.88 -7.91 2.27
N GLU A 68 0.99 -9.06 1.63
CA GLU A 68 -0.17 -9.71 1.01
C GLU A 68 -1.14 -10.22 2.08
N ILE A 69 -2.44 -10.07 1.84
CA ILE A 69 -3.48 -10.63 2.70
C ILE A 69 -3.69 -12.08 2.30
N GLU A 70 -3.59 -12.99 3.28
CA GLU A 70 -3.81 -14.42 3.06
C GLU A 70 -5.19 -14.72 2.46
N GLY A 71 -5.26 -15.75 1.63
CA GLY A 71 -6.48 -16.12 0.90
C GLY A 71 -6.76 -15.29 -0.36
N PHE A 72 -5.93 -14.28 -0.67
CA PHE A 72 -6.08 -13.45 -1.88
C PHE A 72 -4.83 -13.50 -2.76
N SER A 73 -4.96 -14.07 -3.97
CA SER A 73 -3.83 -14.20 -4.91
C SER A 73 -4.24 -13.90 -6.37
N GLY A 74 -3.24 -13.80 -7.24
CA GLY A 74 -3.42 -13.58 -8.68
C GLY A 74 -4.12 -12.25 -9.00
N ARG A 75 -5.24 -12.31 -9.71
CA ARG A 75 -6.01 -11.10 -10.11
C ARG A 75 -6.71 -10.43 -8.93
N SER A 76 -6.82 -11.13 -7.81
CA SER A 76 -7.51 -10.69 -6.60
C SER A 76 -6.54 -10.34 -5.47
N THR A 77 -5.23 -10.26 -5.73
CA THR A 77 -4.25 -9.93 -4.69
C THR A 77 -4.61 -8.63 -3.99
N ARG A 78 -4.57 -8.70 -2.66
CA ARG A 78 -4.85 -7.59 -1.76
C ARG A 78 -3.66 -7.42 -0.83
N TYR A 79 -3.41 -6.18 -0.47
CA TYR A 79 -2.32 -5.81 0.42
C TYR A 79 -2.84 -5.02 1.61
N GLU A 80 -2.16 -5.13 2.75
CA GLU A 80 -2.38 -4.31 3.93
C GLU A 80 -1.06 -3.75 4.46
N LEU A 81 -1.11 -2.74 5.34
CA LEU A 81 0.09 -2.19 5.95
C LEU A 81 0.75 -3.25 6.86
N ASP A 82 2.06 -3.37 6.74
CA ASP A 82 2.88 -4.23 7.61
C ASP A 82 3.29 -3.45 8.87
N VAL A 83 2.33 -3.30 9.80
CA VAL A 83 2.44 -2.55 11.07
C VAL A 83 2.95 -3.39 12.24
#